data_AF-A0A920TDG2-F1
#
_entry.id   AF-A0A920TDG2-F1
#
_cell.length_a   1.000
_cell.length_b   1.000
_cell.length_c   1.000
_cell.angle_alpha   90.00
_cell.angle_beta   90.00
_cell.angle_gamma   90.00
#
_symmetry.space_group_name_H-M   'P 1'
#
loop_
_entity.id
_entity.type
_entity.pdbx_description
1 polymer ?
#
loop_
_entity_poly.entity_id
_entity_poly.type
_entity_poly.pdbx_seq_one_letter_code
_entity_poly.pdbx_strand_id
1 'polypeptide(L)'
;MDPRWVVVPVGSAENLPTFVSLLGDNYVSVAVMMDITPTNKARVERINASKSNNTQESSVKWVEVTRVRDADIEDLFDPNFYLKLVNLSYSSELEAPVTMKAITESNPRIVERLRDYFSSHAISGGEFDRYRPATYLLQNFEVLRSEISDDTVNKIASLVERINGLLPTTALDNKPNNSSVVENGAPQMEVASS
;
A
#
# COMPACT_ATOMS: atom_id res chain seq x y z
N MET A 1 -3.78 -10.56 -1.24
CA MET A 1 -4.52 -9.29 -1.38
C MET A 1 -5.97 -9.62 -1.69
N ASP A 2 -6.94 -8.86 -1.18
CA ASP A 2 -8.37 -9.11 -1.44
C ASP A 2 -8.68 -8.92 -2.94
N PRO A 3 -9.40 -9.85 -3.59
CA PRO A 3 -9.63 -9.84 -5.04
C PRO A 3 -10.51 -8.69 -5.53
N ARG A 4 -11.16 -7.94 -4.62
CA ARG A 4 -11.93 -6.74 -4.97
C ARG A 4 -11.03 -5.56 -5.35
N TRP A 5 -9.74 -5.62 -5.02
CA TRP A 5 -8.78 -4.60 -5.43
C TRP A 5 -8.35 -4.76 -6.89
N VAL A 6 -8.35 -3.66 -7.63
CA VAL A 6 -7.66 -3.53 -8.91
C VAL A 6 -6.40 -2.70 -8.71
N VAL A 7 -5.24 -3.27 -9.01
CA VAL A 7 -3.95 -2.58 -8.89
C VAL A 7 -3.64 -1.85 -10.19
N VAL A 8 -3.39 -0.54 -10.10
CA VAL A 8 -3.03 0.31 -11.24
C VAL A 8 -1.66 0.93 -10.97
N PRO A 9 -0.61 0.60 -11.75
CA PRO A 9 0.67 1.28 -11.62
C PRO A 9 0.56 2.72 -12.15
N VAL A 10 0.70 3.71 -11.27
CA VAL A 10 0.61 5.13 -11.63
C VAL A 10 1.97 5.76 -11.99
N GLY A 11 3.06 5.04 -11.70
CA GLY A 11 4.43 5.54 -11.85
C GLY A 11 4.75 6.57 -10.78
N SER A 12 4.85 7.84 -11.18
CA SER A 12 5.13 8.95 -10.25
C SER A 12 3.88 9.41 -9.49
N ALA A 13 4.07 9.85 -8.24
CA ALA A 13 3.07 10.57 -7.45
C ALA A 13 2.49 11.80 -8.18
N GLU A 14 3.24 12.38 -9.12
CA GLU A 14 2.80 13.50 -9.94
C GLU A 14 1.61 13.17 -10.83
N ASN A 15 1.52 11.91 -11.30
CA ASN A 15 0.46 11.42 -12.18
C ASN A 15 -0.85 11.13 -11.43
N LEU A 16 -0.81 11.08 -10.10
CA LEU A 16 -1.96 10.68 -9.28
C LEU A 16 -3.23 11.49 -9.57
N PRO A 17 -3.21 12.84 -9.68
CA PRO A 17 -4.42 13.60 -10.02
C PRO A 17 -5.00 13.27 -11.39
N THR A 18 -4.17 12.94 -12.37
CA THR A 18 -4.62 12.54 -13.71
C THR A 18 -5.37 11.22 -13.63
N PHE A 19 -4.81 10.22 -12.94
CA PHE A 19 -5.47 8.93 -12.74
C PHE A 19 -6.77 9.05 -11.94
N VAL A 20 -6.77 9.84 -10.85
CA VAL A 20 -7.97 10.09 -10.04
C VAL A 20 -9.06 10.78 -10.88
N SER A 21 -8.68 11.69 -11.79
CA SER A 21 -9.64 12.36 -12.68
C SER A 21 -10.26 11.39 -13.70
N LEU A 22 -9.50 10.41 -14.19
CA LEU A 22 -9.99 9.41 -15.16
C LEU A 22 -11.03 8.44 -14.57
N LEU A 23 -10.99 8.19 -13.26
CA LEU A 23 -11.96 7.32 -12.59
C LEU A 23 -13.36 7.95 -12.46
N GLY A 24 -13.50 9.27 -12.70
CA GLY A 24 -14.78 9.97 -12.73
C GLY A 24 -15.47 10.08 -11.37
N ASP A 25 -16.79 10.36 -11.40
CA ASP A 25 -17.67 10.44 -10.22
C ASP A 25 -18.33 9.10 -9.87
N ASN A 26 -18.05 8.06 -10.65
CA ASN A 26 -18.57 6.72 -10.40
C ASN A 26 -17.84 6.08 -9.22
N TYR A 27 -18.61 5.43 -8.35
CA TYR A 27 -18.23 4.84 -7.06
C TYR A 27 -16.96 3.97 -7.12
N VAL A 28 -15.79 4.59 -7.00
CA VAL A 28 -14.52 3.88 -6.81
C VAL A 28 -13.86 4.42 -5.55
N SER A 29 -13.74 3.57 -4.54
CA SER A 29 -12.83 3.83 -3.43
C SER A 29 -11.40 3.58 -3.88
N VAL A 30 -10.54 4.58 -3.74
CA VAL A 30 -9.17 4.53 -4.23
C VAL A 30 -8.20 4.51 -3.05
N ALA A 31 -7.46 3.42 -2.90
CA ALA A 31 -6.31 3.38 -2.01
C ALA A 31 -5.04 3.75 -2.80
N VAL A 32 -4.18 4.58 -2.21
CA VAL A 32 -2.88 4.92 -2.79
C VAL A 32 -1.79 4.41 -1.87
N MET A 33 -0.97 3.51 -2.38
CA MET A 33 0.27 3.10 -1.75
C MET A 33 1.42 3.92 -2.36
N MET A 34 2.13 4.69 -1.53
CA MET A 34 3.25 5.52 -1.96
C MET A 34 4.24 5.77 -0.83
N ASP A 35 5.51 6.00 -1.20
CA ASP A 35 6.56 6.41 -0.25
C ASP A 35 6.24 7.79 0.34
N ILE A 36 6.44 7.96 1.65
CA ILE A 36 6.17 9.23 2.32
C ILE A 36 7.32 10.19 2.05
N THR A 37 7.04 11.17 1.19
CA THR A 37 7.74 12.46 1.19
C THR A 37 6.77 13.54 1.68
N PRO A 38 7.26 14.63 2.31
CA PRO A 38 6.41 15.78 2.66
C PRO A 38 5.60 16.28 1.45
N THR A 39 6.20 16.25 0.27
CA THR A 39 5.58 16.61 -1.01
C THR A 39 4.42 15.69 -1.37
N ASN A 40 4.62 14.36 -1.28
CA ASN A 40 3.60 13.36 -1.58
C ASN A 40 2.40 13.46 -0.63
N LYS A 41 2.65 13.66 0.66
CA LYS A 41 1.60 13.86 1.66
C LYS A 41 0.75 15.09 1.36
N ALA A 42 1.38 16.25 1.15
CA ALA A 42 0.66 17.49 0.83
C ALA A 42 -0.13 17.38 -0.48
N ARG A 43 0.37 16.61 -1.46
CA ARG A 43 -0.32 16.35 -2.73
C ARG A 43 -1.63 15.60 -2.49
N VAL A 44 -1.60 14.52 -1.71
CA VAL A 44 -2.81 13.74 -1.39
C VAL A 44 -3.82 14.58 -0.60
N GLU A 45 -3.34 15.35 0.39
CA GLU A 45 -4.19 16.25 1.16
C GLU A 45 -4.90 17.29 0.28
N ARG A 46 -4.21 17.84 -0.74
CA ARG A 46 -4.83 18.75 -1.73
C ARG A 46 -5.88 18.04 -2.59
N ILE A 47 -5.63 16.82 -3.04
CA ILE A 47 -6.62 16.04 -3.82
C ILE A 47 -7.89 15.85 -2.99
N ASN A 48 -7.75 15.44 -1.73
CA ASN A 48 -8.87 15.27 -0.80
C ASN A 48 -9.61 16.59 -0.53
N ALA A 49 -8.89 17.69 -0.30
CA ALA A 49 -9.49 19.01 -0.04
C ALA A 49 -10.23 19.59 -1.25
N SER A 50 -9.69 19.41 -2.48
CA SER A 50 -10.27 19.96 -3.70
C SER A 50 -11.64 19.38 -4.06
N LYS A 51 -11.91 18.12 -3.70
CA LYS A 51 -13.20 17.46 -3.95
C LYS A 51 -14.20 17.65 -2.80
N SER A 52 -13.75 17.97 -1.58
CA SER A 52 -14.65 18.29 -0.46
C SER A 52 -15.46 19.58 -0.66
N ASN A 53 -15.01 20.49 -1.52
CA ASN A 53 -15.65 21.80 -1.75
C ASN A 53 -16.73 21.77 -2.85
N ASN A 54 -16.98 20.62 -3.49
CA ASN A 54 -17.96 20.47 -4.55
C ASN A 54 -19.20 19.73 -3.99
N THR A 55 -20.04 20.47 -3.26
CA THR A 55 -21.22 20.02 -2.50
C THR A 55 -22.45 19.68 -3.37
N GLN A 56 -22.25 19.11 -4.55
CA GLN A 56 -23.32 18.46 -5.30
C GLN A 56 -22.89 17.03 -5.67
N GLU A 57 -23.38 16.06 -4.89
CA GLU A 57 -23.54 14.64 -5.22
C GLU A 57 -22.35 13.83 -5.80
N SER A 58 -21.09 14.26 -5.68
CA SER A 58 -19.97 13.44 -6.19
C SER A 58 -19.65 12.26 -5.26
N SER A 59 -19.82 11.04 -5.78
CA SER A 59 -19.85 9.78 -5.04
C SER A 59 -18.48 9.11 -4.88
N VAL A 60 -17.42 9.90 -4.71
CA VAL A 60 -16.04 9.38 -4.62
C VAL A 60 -15.61 9.29 -3.16
N LYS A 61 -15.55 8.06 -2.64
CA LYS A 61 -15.11 7.76 -1.28
C LYS A 61 -13.59 7.50 -1.26
N TRP A 62 -12.84 8.57 -1.03
CA TRP A 62 -11.51 8.63 -0.39
C TRP A 62 -10.27 8.26 -1.22
N VAL A 63 -9.21 9.08 -1.07
CA VAL A 63 -7.81 8.72 -1.32
C VAL A 63 -7.18 8.43 0.04
N GLU A 64 -7.06 7.16 0.39
CA GLU A 64 -6.40 6.75 1.62
C GLU A 64 -4.97 6.29 1.36
N VAL A 65 -4.03 6.92 2.07
CA VAL A 65 -2.59 6.64 1.94
C VAL A 65 -2.23 5.57 2.95
N THR A 66 -1.95 4.37 2.48
CA THR A 66 -1.36 3.34 3.32
C THR A 66 0.10 3.68 3.55
N ARG A 67 0.36 4.36 4.67
CA ARG A 67 1.69 4.82 5.10
C ARG A 67 2.65 3.64 5.29
N VAL A 68 3.85 3.75 4.72
CA VAL A 68 5.04 3.07 5.23
C VAL A 68 5.86 4.16 5.91
N ARG A 69 5.91 4.14 7.25
CA ARG A 69 6.50 5.25 8.03
C ARG A 69 8.03 5.21 7.84
N ASP A 70 8.58 6.26 7.23
CA ASP A 70 10.02 6.51 7.10
C ASP A 70 10.84 5.38 6.43
N ALA A 71 10.20 4.60 5.55
CA ALA A 71 10.77 3.44 4.87
C ALA A 71 10.15 3.30 3.47
N ASP A 72 10.98 2.97 2.48
CA ASP A 72 10.56 2.61 1.12
C ASP A 72 10.11 1.14 1.10
N ILE A 73 9.45 0.67 0.03
CA ILE A 73 8.97 -0.72 -0.06
C ILE A 73 10.12 -1.75 0.06
N GLU A 74 11.32 -1.40 -0.40
CA GLU A 74 12.53 -2.19 -0.29
C GLU A 74 12.97 -2.40 1.17
N ASP A 75 12.66 -1.46 2.07
CA ASP A 75 12.97 -1.55 3.50
C ASP A 75 12.06 -2.55 4.26
N LEU A 76 11.05 -3.14 3.59
CA LEU A 76 10.27 -4.25 4.14
C LEU A 76 11.08 -5.56 4.17
N PHE A 77 12.08 -5.68 3.31
CA PHE A 77 12.97 -6.84 3.28
C PHE A 77 13.95 -6.82 4.45
N ASP A 78 14.44 -7.99 4.85
CA ASP A 78 15.65 -8.07 5.64
C ASP A 78 16.80 -7.36 4.89
N PRO A 79 17.55 -6.43 5.54
CA PRO A 79 18.59 -5.67 4.87
C PRO A 79 19.68 -6.52 4.23
N ASN A 80 20.06 -7.63 4.85
CA ASN A 80 21.10 -8.51 4.30
C ASN A 80 20.57 -9.28 3.09
N PHE A 81 19.32 -9.74 3.15
CA PHE A 81 18.66 -10.37 2.01
C PHE A 81 18.54 -9.40 0.84
N TYR A 82 18.09 -8.16 1.07
CA TYR A 82 18.01 -7.15 0.02
C TYR A 82 19.39 -6.84 -0.58
N LEU A 83 20.42 -6.72 0.26
CA LEU A 83 21.79 -6.51 -0.22
C LEU A 83 22.32 -7.70 -1.02
N LYS A 84 21.93 -8.93 -0.68
CA LYS A 84 22.22 -10.12 -1.49
C LYS A 84 21.58 -10.01 -2.87
N LEU A 85 20.32 -9.57 -2.98
CA LEU A 85 19.66 -9.35 -4.28
C LEU A 85 20.42 -8.30 -5.11
N VAL A 86 20.88 -7.22 -4.49
CA VAL A 86 21.70 -6.20 -5.15
C VAL A 86 23.00 -6.82 -5.68
N ASN A 87 23.74 -7.53 -4.84
CA ASN A 87 24.99 -8.17 -5.26
C ASN A 87 24.81 -9.17 -6.40
N LEU A 88 23.72 -9.92 -6.40
CA LEU A 88 23.41 -10.85 -7.48
C LEU A 88 23.02 -10.12 -8.78
N SER A 89 22.17 -9.09 -8.69
CA SER A 89 21.67 -8.33 -9.83
C SER A 89 22.71 -7.43 -10.51
N TYR A 90 23.80 -7.09 -9.82
CA TYR A 90 24.94 -6.30 -10.33
C TYR A 90 26.25 -7.10 -10.36
N SER A 91 26.18 -8.44 -10.32
CA SER A 91 27.37 -9.29 -10.20
C SER A 91 28.40 -9.10 -11.32
N SER A 92 27.99 -8.64 -12.51
CA SER A 92 28.88 -8.31 -13.63
C SER A 92 29.55 -6.94 -13.53
N GLU A 93 29.01 -6.03 -12.73
CA GLU A 93 29.47 -4.64 -12.60
C GLU A 93 30.19 -4.37 -11.27
N LEU A 94 30.12 -5.32 -10.33
CA LEU A 94 30.76 -5.22 -9.03
C LEU A 94 32.12 -5.92 -9.04
N GLU A 95 33.18 -5.18 -8.69
CA GLU A 95 34.51 -5.77 -8.47
C GLU A 95 34.53 -6.69 -7.24
N ALA A 96 33.73 -6.35 -6.23
CA ALA A 96 33.54 -7.14 -5.02
C ALA A 96 32.10 -6.96 -4.50
N PRO A 97 31.54 -7.94 -3.76
CA PRO A 97 30.23 -7.81 -3.15
C PRO A 97 30.15 -6.60 -2.21
N VAL A 98 29.10 -5.80 -2.37
CA VAL A 98 28.74 -4.72 -1.45
C VAL A 98 28.37 -5.33 -0.10
N THR A 99 28.85 -4.73 0.98
CA THR A 99 28.58 -5.19 2.35
C THR A 99 27.78 -4.15 3.12
N MET A 100 27.04 -4.56 4.15
CA MET A 100 26.32 -3.62 5.02
C MET A 100 27.25 -2.57 5.65
N LYS A 101 28.52 -2.93 5.88
CA LYS A 101 29.56 -2.02 6.38
C LYS A 101 30.02 -0.99 5.34
N ALA A 102 29.88 -1.28 4.06
CA ALA A 102 30.25 -0.35 2.99
C ALA A 102 29.18 0.74 2.77
N ILE A 103 27.93 0.47 3.15
CA ILE A 103 26.78 1.37 2.96
C ILE A 103 26.34 2.03 4.29
N THR A 104 27.28 2.32 5.19
CA THR A 104 27.06 2.68 6.61
C THR A 104 26.38 4.02 6.90
N GLU A 105 25.89 4.74 5.90
CA GLU A 105 25.24 6.02 6.16
C GLU A 105 24.02 5.85 7.09
N SER A 106 23.88 6.77 8.05
CA SER A 106 22.81 6.77 9.07
C SER A 106 21.39 6.92 8.50
N ASN A 107 21.23 7.00 7.18
CA ASN A 107 19.95 7.11 6.52
C ASN A 107 19.16 5.82 6.76
N PRO A 108 17.94 5.82 7.32
CA PRO A 108 17.21 4.58 7.56
C PRO A 108 16.86 3.79 6.29
N ARG A 109 16.85 4.44 5.12
CA ARG A 109 16.42 3.86 3.83
C ARG A 109 17.58 3.21 3.09
N ILE A 110 17.47 1.91 2.82
CA ILE A 110 18.53 1.13 2.18
C ILE A 110 18.82 1.57 0.75
N VAL A 111 17.78 1.97 0.01
CA VAL A 111 17.92 2.44 -1.38
C VAL A 111 18.78 3.69 -1.45
N GLU A 112 18.56 4.65 -0.54
CA GLU A 112 19.35 5.88 -0.52
C GLU A 112 20.81 5.60 -0.19
N ARG A 113 21.10 4.74 0.80
CA ARG A 113 22.48 4.30 1.10
C ARG A 113 23.16 3.66 -0.12
N LEU A 114 22.42 2.87 -0.89
CA LEU A 114 22.92 2.23 -2.10
C LEU A 114 23.16 3.23 -3.23
N ARG A 115 22.30 4.25 -3.39
CA ARG A 115 22.51 5.31 -4.38
C ARG A 115 23.80 6.08 -4.11
N ASP A 116 24.05 6.44 -2.85
CA ASP A 116 25.27 7.14 -2.45
C ASP A 116 26.52 6.26 -2.68
N TYR A 117 26.42 4.97 -2.37
CA TYR A 117 27.49 4.00 -2.65
C TYR A 117 27.77 3.83 -4.15
N PHE A 118 26.73 3.65 -4.96
CA PHE A 118 26.87 3.49 -6.42
C PHE A 118 27.46 4.73 -7.06
N SER A 119 27.00 5.92 -6.66
CA SER A 119 27.51 7.20 -7.12
C SER A 119 28.99 7.39 -6.79
N SER A 120 29.39 7.13 -5.53
CA SER A 120 30.78 7.29 -5.07
C SER A 120 31.76 6.29 -5.68
N HIS A 121 31.29 5.13 -6.13
CA HIS A 121 32.12 4.06 -6.72
C HIS A 121 31.95 3.94 -8.24
N ALA A 122 31.18 4.84 -8.87
CA ALA A 122 30.87 4.83 -10.31
C ALA A 122 30.31 3.49 -10.83
N ILE A 123 29.64 2.71 -9.97
CA ILE A 123 29.04 1.42 -10.33
C ILE A 123 27.84 1.69 -11.25
N SER A 124 27.76 0.98 -12.37
CA SER A 124 26.68 1.17 -13.35
C SER A 124 26.52 2.64 -13.79
N GLY A 125 27.63 3.37 -13.93
CA GLY A 125 27.61 4.79 -14.28
C GLY A 125 27.26 5.73 -13.12
N GLY A 126 27.30 5.25 -11.88
CA GLY A 126 26.98 6.03 -10.69
C GLY A 126 25.49 6.01 -10.30
N GLU A 127 24.67 5.24 -11.00
CA GLU A 127 23.23 5.17 -10.77
C GLU A 127 22.81 3.78 -10.26
N PHE A 128 22.06 3.78 -9.15
CA PHE A 128 21.42 2.58 -8.64
C PHE A 128 19.98 2.47 -9.15
N ASP A 129 19.71 1.44 -9.95
CA ASP A 129 18.38 1.09 -10.44
C ASP A 129 17.71 0.06 -9.51
N ARG A 130 16.62 0.48 -8.83
CA ARG A 130 15.79 -0.36 -7.95
C ARG A 130 15.02 -1.47 -8.70
N TYR A 131 14.78 -1.31 -10.01
CA TYR A 131 14.09 -2.33 -10.79
C TYR A 131 14.95 -3.57 -11.03
N ARG A 132 16.28 -3.44 -10.99
CA ARG A 132 17.20 -4.57 -11.20
C ARG A 132 17.10 -5.63 -10.09
N PRO A 133 17.23 -5.30 -8.79
CA PRO A 133 17.01 -6.27 -7.71
C PRO A 133 15.60 -6.88 -7.72
N ALA A 134 14.57 -6.07 -8.00
CA ALA A 134 13.18 -6.55 -8.08
C ALA A 134 12.99 -7.57 -9.22
N THR A 135 13.51 -7.27 -10.41
CA THR A 135 13.48 -8.16 -11.58
C THR A 135 14.24 -9.45 -11.28
N TYR A 136 15.41 -9.35 -10.66
CA TYR A 136 16.21 -10.52 -10.29
C TYR A 136 15.46 -11.43 -9.31
N LEU A 137 14.82 -10.86 -8.28
CA LEU A 137 14.00 -11.61 -7.33
C LEU A 137 12.86 -12.35 -8.05
N LEU A 138 12.13 -11.68 -8.94
CA LEU A 138 11.03 -12.30 -9.68
C LEU A 138 11.49 -13.44 -10.57
N GLN A 139 12.59 -13.25 -11.30
CA GLN A 139 13.15 -14.27 -12.20
C GLN A 139 13.70 -15.49 -11.45
N ASN A 140 14.15 -15.31 -10.21
CA ASN A 140 14.79 -16.34 -9.40
C ASN A 140 13.97 -16.72 -8.16
N PHE A 141 12.67 -16.41 -8.16
CA PHE A 141 11.82 -16.50 -6.97
C PHE A 141 11.78 -17.90 -6.37
N GLU A 142 11.68 -18.95 -7.19
CA GLU A 142 11.63 -20.33 -6.71
C GLU A 142 12.86 -20.74 -5.90
N VAL A 143 14.02 -20.20 -6.24
CA VAL A 143 15.28 -20.48 -5.54
C VAL A 143 15.41 -19.61 -4.29
N LEU A 144 14.94 -18.37 -4.35
CA LEU A 144 15.14 -17.38 -3.29
C LEU A 144 14.03 -17.38 -2.23
N ARG A 145 12.85 -17.95 -2.51
CA ARG A 145 11.67 -17.85 -1.62
C ARG A 145 11.92 -18.42 -0.22
N SER A 146 12.76 -19.44 -0.09
CA SER A 146 13.11 -20.03 1.21
C SER A 146 14.05 -19.17 2.05
N GLU A 147 14.67 -18.15 1.44
CA GLU A 147 15.56 -17.22 2.13
C GLU A 147 14.84 -15.94 2.59
N ILE A 148 13.60 -15.73 2.14
CA ILE A 148 12.77 -14.62 2.61
C ILE A 148 12.35 -14.91 4.05
N SER A 149 12.71 -14.01 4.96
CA SER A 149 12.45 -14.20 6.38
C SER A 149 10.96 -14.08 6.73
N ASP A 150 10.53 -14.80 7.77
CA ASP A 150 9.16 -14.67 8.30
C ASP A 150 8.85 -13.23 8.71
N ASP A 151 9.83 -12.46 9.19
CA ASP A 151 9.67 -11.04 9.50
C ASP A 151 9.31 -10.21 8.26
N THR A 152 10.00 -10.42 7.13
CA THR A 152 9.64 -9.79 5.86
C THR A 152 8.23 -10.18 5.42
N VAL A 153 7.88 -11.47 5.51
CA VAL A 153 6.54 -11.96 5.18
C VAL A 153 5.49 -11.29 6.06
N ASN A 154 5.72 -11.20 7.37
CA ASN A 154 4.81 -10.57 8.33
C ASN A 154 4.63 -9.07 8.07
N LYS A 155 5.72 -8.34 7.78
CA LYS A 155 5.66 -6.91 7.42
C LYS A 155 4.82 -6.67 6.18
N ILE A 156 5.01 -7.50 5.14
CA ILE A 156 4.23 -7.43 3.90
C ILE A 156 2.76 -7.83 4.16
N ALA A 157 2.52 -8.88 4.94
CA ALA A 157 1.17 -9.32 5.31
C ALA A 157 0.40 -8.21 6.04
N SER A 158 1.03 -7.58 7.05
CA SER A 158 0.43 -6.44 7.76
C SER A 158 0.15 -5.25 6.85
N LEU A 159 1.01 -5.00 5.85
CA LEU A 159 0.74 -3.97 4.84
C LEU A 159 -0.49 -4.32 3.99
N VAL A 160 -0.59 -5.56 3.51
CA VAL A 160 -1.74 -6.05 2.74
C VAL A 160 -3.02 -6.01 3.57
N GLU A 161 -2.97 -6.37 4.85
CA GLU A 161 -4.11 -6.27 5.76
C GLU A 161 -4.58 -4.83 5.94
N ARG A 162 -3.67 -3.87 6.13
CA ARG A 162 -4.01 -2.44 6.17
C ARG A 162 -4.70 -2.00 4.88
N ILE A 163 -4.19 -2.42 3.71
CA ILE A 163 -4.81 -2.12 2.41
C ILE A 163 -6.21 -2.74 2.32
N ASN A 164 -6.35 -4.01 2.69
CA ASN A 164 -7.64 -4.71 2.66
C ASN A 164 -8.66 -4.06 3.63
N GLY A 165 -8.21 -3.52 4.76
CA GLY A 165 -9.05 -2.78 5.69
C GLY A 165 -9.67 -1.49 5.12
N LEU A 166 -9.16 -1.00 3.99
CA LEU A 166 -9.71 0.17 3.29
C LEU A 166 -10.92 -0.16 2.42
N LEU A 167 -11.21 -1.45 2.21
CA LEU A 167 -12.39 -1.85 1.46
C LEU A 167 -13.64 -1.45 2.23
N PRO A 168 -14.67 -0.89 1.54
CA PRO A 168 -15.95 -0.63 2.18
C PRO A 168 -16.48 -1.92 2.81
N THR A 169 -16.79 -1.86 4.10
CA THR A 169 -17.54 -2.93 4.77
C THR A 169 -18.94 -2.92 4.17
N THR A 170 -19.32 -3.96 3.43
CA THR A 170 -20.67 -4.10 2.90
C THR A 170 -21.65 -4.09 4.07
N ALA A 171 -22.48 -3.05 4.16
CA ALA A 171 -23.54 -2.90 5.16
C ALA A 171 -24.73 -3.85 4.91
N LEU A 172 -24.45 -5.15 4.75
CA LEU A 172 -25.48 -6.20 4.62
C LEU A 172 -25.39 -7.27 5.72
N ASP A 173 -24.31 -7.34 6.51
CA ASP A 173 -24.17 -8.37 7.56
C ASP A 173 -24.72 -7.98 8.95
N ASN A 174 -25.35 -6.81 9.10
CA ASN A 174 -25.94 -6.39 10.36
C ASN A 174 -27.33 -5.77 10.18
N LYS A 175 -28.33 -6.61 9.94
CA LYS A 175 -29.70 -6.31 10.40
C LYS A 175 -30.17 -7.43 11.34
N PRO A 176 -30.41 -7.16 12.63
CA PRO A 176 -31.13 -8.10 13.47
C PRO A 176 -32.53 -8.29 12.87
N ASN A 177 -32.88 -9.55 12.67
CA ASN A 177 -34.11 -10.00 12.05
C ASN A 177 -35.29 -9.66 12.98
N ASN A 178 -35.88 -8.47 12.85
CA ASN A 178 -37.05 -8.10 13.64
C ASN A 178 -38.33 -8.34 12.82
N SER A 179 -38.74 -9.61 12.79
CA SER A 179 -40.07 -10.00 12.34
C SER A 179 -40.98 -10.19 13.55
N SER A 180 -41.71 -9.13 13.92
CA SER A 180 -42.96 -9.26 14.65
C SER A 180 -43.93 -8.23 14.08
N VAL A 181 -44.83 -8.77 13.25
CA VAL A 181 -45.96 -8.12 12.61
C VAL A 181 -46.84 -7.45 13.67
N VAL A 182 -47.20 -6.20 13.41
CA VAL A 182 -48.21 -5.44 14.14
C VAL A 182 -49.57 -5.87 13.59
N GLU A 183 -50.39 -6.54 14.40
CA GLU A 183 -51.81 -6.72 14.10
C GLU A 183 -52.62 -5.92 15.14
N ASN A 184 -53.28 -4.86 14.66
CA ASN A 184 -54.17 -4.02 15.45
C ASN A 184 -55.60 -4.57 15.38
N GLY A 185 -56.21 -4.77 16.54
CA GLY A 185 -57.59 -4.34 16.80
C GLY A 185 -58.68 -5.39 16.92
N ALA A 186 -59.14 -5.65 18.16
CA ALA A 186 -60.55 -5.50 18.58
C ALA A 186 -60.68 -5.61 20.11
N PRO A 187 -61.55 -4.81 20.77
CA PRO A 187 -61.77 -4.90 22.22
C PRO A 187 -62.82 -5.97 22.54
N GLN A 188 -62.61 -6.75 23.60
CA GLN A 188 -63.70 -7.50 24.24
C GLN A 188 -63.80 -7.12 25.72
N MET A 189 -65.01 -6.68 26.08
CA MET A 189 -65.49 -6.47 27.43
C MET A 189 -65.42 -7.78 28.22
N GLU A 190 -64.87 -7.74 29.42
CA GLU A 190 -65.09 -8.79 30.42
C GLU A 190 -66.05 -8.28 31.49
N VAL A 191 -67.16 -9.00 31.59
CA VAL A 191 -68.26 -8.83 32.53
C VAL A 191 -67.87 -9.38 33.90
N ALA A 192 -68.30 -8.67 34.94
CA ALA A 192 -68.19 -9.05 36.35
C ALA A 192 -68.79 -10.43 36.65
N SER A 193 -68.23 -11.15 37.62
CA SER A 193 -68.93 -12.11 38.48
C SER A 193 -68.17 -12.40 39.79
N SER A 194 -68.83 -12.01 40.88
CA SER A 194 -68.81 -12.53 42.27
C SER A 194 -67.53 -12.50 43.11
#